data_AF-A0A1F7W6I4-F1
#
_entry.id   AF-A0A1F7W6I4-F1
#
_cell.length_a   1.000
_cell.length_b   1.000
_cell.length_c   1.000
_cell.angle_alpha   90.00
_cell.angle_beta   90.00
_cell.angle_gamma   90.00
#
_symmetry.space_group_name_H-M   'P 1'
#
loop_
_entity.id
_entity.type
_entity.pdbx_description
1 polymer ?
#
loop_
_entity_poly.entity_id
_entity_poly.type
_entity_poly.pdbx_seq_one_letter_code
_entity_poly.pdbx_strand_id
1 'polypeptide(L)'
;MIMGNRGEGDREAIADSMEAIGKIERKATFSSRYVYKSEGVPNDPDVIAAIDAWADVWGNEVTSLVNNEGILNMEDPAQKAASEHLADKADAVAKLLPNAQFMTGMVKFDGGRVELSSS
;
A
#
# COMPACT_ATOMS: atom_id res chain seq x y z
N MET A 1 23.61 -55.65 -12.19
CA MET A 1 24.25 -54.55 -11.47
C MET A 1 23.62 -53.23 -11.92
N ILE A 2 23.24 -52.45 -10.90
CA ILE A 2 23.07 -50.99 -10.84
C ILE A 2 21.92 -50.35 -11.65
N MET A 3 20.89 -50.01 -10.86
CA MET A 3 19.85 -49.00 -11.01
C MET A 3 20.22 -47.72 -11.77
N GLY A 4 19.20 -47.06 -12.32
CA GLY A 4 19.26 -45.64 -12.67
C GLY A 4 17.87 -45.06 -12.86
N ASN A 5 17.20 -44.71 -11.74
CA ASN A 5 15.99 -43.89 -11.69
C ASN A 5 16.19 -42.64 -12.56
N ARG A 6 15.55 -42.60 -13.73
CA ARG A 6 15.50 -41.41 -14.60
C ARG A 6 14.13 -40.76 -14.44
N GLY A 7 13.90 -40.19 -13.27
CA GLY A 7 12.64 -39.52 -12.93
C GLY A 7 12.77 -38.45 -11.85
N GLU A 8 14.00 -38.10 -11.45
CA GLU A 8 14.26 -37.22 -10.31
C GLU A 8 14.98 -35.92 -10.69
N GLY A 9 15.62 -35.84 -11.88
CA GLY A 9 16.33 -34.62 -12.32
C GLY A 9 15.45 -33.48 -12.81
N ASP A 10 14.31 -33.77 -13.44
CA ASP A 10 13.41 -32.74 -13.99
C ASP A 10 12.50 -32.09 -12.92
N ARG A 11 12.32 -32.75 -11.76
CA ARG A 11 11.49 -32.20 -10.67
C ARG A 11 12.27 -31.27 -9.77
N GLU A 12 13.57 -31.48 -9.61
CA GLU A 12 14.44 -30.59 -8.84
C GLU A 12 14.73 -29.28 -9.58
N ALA A 13 14.85 -29.29 -10.92
CA ALA A 13 15.08 -28.07 -11.70
C ALA A 13 13.87 -27.10 -11.69
N ILE A 14 12.65 -27.63 -11.59
CA ILE A 14 11.43 -26.80 -11.48
C ILE A 14 11.29 -26.24 -10.05
N ALA A 15 11.69 -27.00 -9.03
CA ALA A 15 11.72 -26.51 -7.65
C ALA A 15 12.76 -25.40 -7.45
N ASP A 16 13.96 -25.54 -8.02
CA ASP A 16 15.03 -24.54 -7.98
C ASP A 16 14.63 -23.25 -8.75
N SER A 17 13.91 -23.41 -9.88
CA SER A 17 13.34 -22.27 -10.62
C SER A 17 12.19 -21.58 -9.89
N MET A 18 11.40 -22.30 -9.07
CA MET A 18 10.36 -21.70 -8.23
C MET A 18 10.92 -20.96 -7.01
N GLU A 19 12.07 -21.40 -6.49
CA GLU A 19 12.77 -20.70 -5.40
C GLU A 19 13.46 -19.41 -5.89
N ALA A 20 13.97 -19.40 -7.13
CA ALA A 20 14.47 -18.18 -7.78
C ALA A 20 13.36 -17.16 -8.14
N ILE A 21 12.12 -17.61 -8.34
CA ILE A 21 10.92 -16.75 -8.48
C ILE A 21 10.42 -16.25 -7.09
N GLY A 22 10.99 -16.74 -5.99
CA GLY A 22 10.68 -16.32 -4.62
C GLY A 22 11.12 -14.89 -4.26
N LYS A 23 11.87 -14.20 -5.14
CA LYS A 23 12.29 -12.80 -4.98
C LYS A 23 11.74 -11.85 -6.03
N ILE A 24 10.68 -12.23 -6.75
CA ILE A 24 9.79 -11.20 -7.28
C ILE A 24 9.00 -10.73 -6.05
N GLU A 25 9.47 -9.68 -5.37
CA GLU A 25 8.68 -9.00 -4.33
C GLU A 25 7.31 -8.70 -4.96
N ARG A 26 6.29 -9.50 -4.62
CA ARG A 26 4.96 -9.32 -5.17
C ARG A 26 4.51 -7.95 -4.71
N LYS A 27 4.32 -7.04 -5.68
CA LYS A 27 3.75 -5.71 -5.40
C LYS A 27 2.50 -5.89 -4.55
N ALA A 28 2.40 -5.13 -3.46
CA ALA A 28 1.20 -5.07 -2.65
C ALA A 28 0.00 -4.73 -3.55
N THR A 29 -1.08 -5.50 -3.40
CA THR A 29 -2.31 -5.33 -4.19
C THR A 29 -3.34 -4.62 -3.32
N PHE A 30 -3.85 -3.50 -3.81
CA PHE A 30 -4.78 -2.62 -3.10
C PHE A 30 -6.17 -2.74 -3.71
N SER A 31 -7.20 -2.69 -2.86
CA SER A 31 -8.59 -2.67 -3.29
C SER A 31 -9.09 -1.25 -3.57
N SER A 32 -8.49 -0.25 -2.91
CA SER A 32 -8.85 1.14 -3.12
C SER A 32 -8.45 1.60 -4.52
N ARG A 33 -9.42 2.17 -5.25
CA ARG A 33 -9.19 2.75 -6.58
C ARG A 33 -8.27 3.97 -6.56
N TYR A 34 -8.11 4.58 -5.39
CA TYR A 34 -7.33 5.79 -5.23
C TYR A 34 -5.83 5.53 -5.05
N VAL A 35 -5.41 4.28 -4.83
CA VAL A 35 -3.99 3.94 -4.83
C VAL A 35 -3.46 3.91 -6.27
N TYR A 36 -2.74 4.96 -6.65
CA TYR A 36 -2.17 5.10 -7.98
C TYR A 36 -0.83 4.38 -8.12
N LYS A 37 0.04 4.54 -7.11
CA LYS A 37 1.38 3.95 -7.11
C LYS A 37 1.73 3.45 -5.73
N SER A 38 2.33 2.27 -5.67
CA SER A 38 2.90 1.69 -4.45
C SER A 38 4.26 1.09 -4.74
N GLU A 39 5.22 1.39 -3.86
CA GLU A 39 6.60 0.91 -3.95
C GLU A 39 7.08 0.53 -2.54
N GLY A 40 7.66 -0.67 -2.40
CA GLY A 40 8.24 -1.11 -1.13
C GLY A 40 7.24 -1.35 0.01
N VAL A 41 5.93 -1.40 -0.27
CA VAL A 41 4.92 -1.71 0.74
C VAL A 41 5.01 -3.20 1.12
N PRO A 42 5.11 -3.54 2.41
CA PRO A 42 5.02 -4.92 2.88
C PRO A 42 3.76 -5.60 2.37
N ASN A 43 3.86 -6.85 1.90
CA ASN A 43 2.70 -7.64 1.48
C ASN A 43 1.99 -8.26 2.69
N ASP A 44 1.70 -7.40 3.67
CA ASP A 44 1.03 -7.70 4.92
C ASP A 44 -0.43 -7.24 4.83
N PRO A 45 -1.41 -8.10 5.16
CA PRO A 45 -2.82 -7.79 4.97
C PRO A 45 -3.29 -6.63 5.86
N ASP A 46 -2.74 -6.46 7.05
CA ASP A 46 -3.09 -5.35 7.94
C ASP A 46 -2.54 -4.02 7.40
N VAL A 47 -1.31 -4.03 6.88
CA VAL A 47 -0.73 -2.86 6.19
C VAL A 47 -1.55 -2.47 4.97
N ILE A 48 -1.91 -3.45 4.12
CA ILE A 48 -2.70 -3.21 2.90
C ILE A 48 -4.07 -2.66 3.26
N ALA A 49 -4.77 -3.27 4.22
CA ALA A 49 -6.10 -2.83 4.65
C ALA A 49 -6.08 -1.42 5.26
N ALA A 50 -5.04 -1.09 6.04
CA ALA A 50 -4.89 0.24 6.61
C ALA A 50 -4.65 1.31 5.53
N ILE A 51 -3.80 1.01 4.54
CA ILE A 51 -3.55 1.92 3.41
C ILE A 51 -4.80 2.05 2.53
N ASP A 52 -5.54 0.97 2.27
CA ASP A 52 -6.81 1.01 1.53
C ASP A 52 -7.82 1.92 2.22
N ALA A 53 -8.02 1.76 3.54
CA ALA A 53 -8.92 2.59 4.31
C ALA A 53 -8.51 4.07 4.30
N TRP A 54 -7.21 4.35 4.44
CA TRP A 54 -6.68 5.72 4.34
C TRP A 54 -6.87 6.33 2.94
N ALA A 55 -6.62 5.54 1.89
CA ALA A 55 -6.80 5.95 0.50
C ALA A 55 -8.28 6.23 0.16
N ASP A 56 -9.20 5.42 0.68
CA ASP A 56 -10.63 5.63 0.50
C ASP A 56 -11.14 6.89 1.19
N VAL A 57 -10.67 7.20 2.40
CA VAL A 57 -11.02 8.47 3.06
C VAL A 57 -10.47 9.66 2.27
N TRP A 58 -9.21 9.57 1.81
CA TRP A 58 -8.62 10.59 0.95
C TRP A 58 -9.49 10.85 -0.29
N GLY A 59 -9.79 9.81 -1.06
CA GLY A 59 -10.52 9.93 -2.32
C GLY A 59 -12.00 10.27 -2.14
N ASN A 60 -12.70 9.65 -1.20
CA ASN A 60 -14.15 9.83 -1.05
C ASN A 60 -14.53 11.09 -0.28
N GLU A 61 -13.74 11.50 0.71
CA GLU A 61 -14.11 12.56 1.64
C GLU A 61 -13.24 13.81 1.44
N VAL A 62 -11.93 13.65 1.21
CA VAL A 62 -11.00 14.78 1.23
C VAL A 62 -10.83 15.43 -0.14
N THR A 63 -10.66 14.68 -1.23
CA THR A 63 -10.36 15.23 -2.57
C THR A 63 -11.45 16.15 -3.11
N SER A 64 -12.72 15.94 -2.74
CA SER A 64 -13.84 16.80 -3.14
C SER A 64 -13.97 18.07 -2.28
N LEU A 65 -13.30 18.10 -1.13
CA LEU A 65 -13.39 19.18 -0.14
C LEU A 65 -12.16 20.07 -0.11
N VAL A 66 -11.00 19.56 -0.53
CA VAL A 66 -9.80 20.38 -0.71
C VAL A 66 -10.04 21.41 -1.82
N ASN A 67 -9.67 22.66 -1.54
CA ASN A 67 -9.65 23.70 -2.57
C ASN A 67 -8.53 23.39 -3.60
N ASN A 68 -8.46 24.15 -4.69
CA ASN A 68 -7.44 23.99 -5.75
C ASN A 68 -5.98 24.01 -5.23
N GLU A 69 -5.74 24.50 -4.00
CA GLU A 69 -4.44 24.53 -3.35
C GLU A 69 -4.13 23.27 -2.49
N GLY A 70 -5.06 22.31 -2.40
CA GLY A 70 -4.90 21.11 -1.58
C GLY A 70 -5.00 21.35 -0.07
N ILE A 71 -5.54 22.50 0.34
CA ILE A 71 -5.63 22.94 1.74
C ILE A 71 -7.07 22.78 2.23
N LEU A 72 -7.23 22.12 3.38
CA LEU A 72 -8.49 22.02 4.11
C LEU A 72 -8.65 23.24 5.03
N ASN A 73 -9.82 23.87 4.97
CA ASN A 73 -10.24 24.90 5.90
C ASN A 73 -10.79 24.26 7.18
N MET A 74 -10.02 24.32 8.27
CA MET A 74 -10.41 23.77 9.57
C MET A 74 -11.56 24.53 10.26
N GLU A 75 -11.96 25.69 9.73
CA GLU A 75 -13.15 26.41 10.18
C GLU A 75 -14.43 25.85 9.55
N ASP A 76 -14.34 25.16 8.41
CA ASP A 76 -15.47 24.44 7.82
C ASP A 76 -15.65 23.08 8.52
N PRO A 77 -16.84 22.79 9.08
CA PRO A 77 -17.06 21.58 9.85
C PRO A 77 -16.95 20.29 9.02
N ALA A 78 -17.29 20.33 7.72
CA ALA A 78 -17.19 19.16 6.85
C ALA A 78 -15.73 18.87 6.49
N GLN A 79 -14.96 19.91 6.16
CA GLN A 79 -13.52 19.78 5.89
C GLN A 79 -12.74 19.36 7.13
N LYS A 80 -13.11 19.89 8.30
CA LYS A 80 -12.53 19.49 9.58
C LYS A 80 -12.80 18.01 9.87
N ALA A 81 -14.05 17.57 9.77
CA ALA A 81 -14.42 16.16 10.02
C ALA A 81 -13.68 15.20 9.07
N ALA A 82 -13.60 15.54 7.77
CA ALA A 82 -12.84 14.75 6.80
C ALA A 82 -11.34 14.73 7.11
N SER A 83 -10.77 15.86 7.57
CA SER A 83 -9.37 15.93 8.00
C SER A 83 -9.10 15.08 9.23
N GLU A 84 -9.98 15.12 10.22
CA GLU A 84 -9.86 14.33 11.46
C GLU A 84 -9.98 12.84 11.15
N HIS A 85 -10.91 12.45 10.27
CA HIS A 85 -11.06 11.07 9.82
C HIS A 85 -9.84 10.59 9.01
N LEU A 86 -9.30 11.42 8.13
CA LEU A 86 -8.07 11.11 7.40
C LEU A 86 -6.88 10.93 8.36
N ALA A 87 -6.76 11.79 9.37
CA ALA A 87 -5.72 11.71 10.38
C ALA A 87 -5.81 10.43 11.24
N ASP A 88 -7.03 10.00 11.61
CA ASP A 88 -7.26 8.72 12.29
C ASP A 88 -6.74 7.53 11.45
N LYS A 89 -7.06 7.50 10.15
CA LYS A 89 -6.55 6.44 9.27
C LYS A 89 -5.04 6.53 9.02
N ALA A 90 -4.50 7.75 8.94
CA ALA A 90 -3.06 7.96 8.82
C ALA A 90 -2.32 7.43 10.07
N ASP A 91 -2.86 7.64 11.27
CA ASP A 91 -2.29 7.09 12.52
C ASP A 91 -2.30 5.55 12.53
N ALA A 92 -3.37 4.92 12.03
CA ALA A 92 -3.42 3.46 11.87
C ALA A 92 -2.32 2.94 10.92
N VAL A 93 -2.08 3.63 9.79
CA VAL A 93 -0.99 3.31 8.87
C VAL A 93 0.38 3.55 9.52
N ALA A 94 0.54 4.66 10.27
CA ALA A 94 1.80 5.01 10.94
C ALA A 94 2.24 4.00 12.01
N LYS A 95 1.28 3.32 12.65
CA LYS A 95 1.55 2.24 13.61
C LYS A 95 2.14 0.99 12.95
N LEU A 96 1.85 0.78 11.67
CA LEU A 96 2.27 -0.40 10.92
C LEU A 96 3.51 -0.14 10.06
N LEU A 97 3.71 1.10 9.61
CA LEU A 97 4.83 1.49 8.74
C LEU A 97 5.89 2.31 9.51
N PRO A 98 7.17 1.88 9.50
CA PRO A 98 8.23 2.59 10.20
C PRO A 98 8.53 3.94 9.52
N ASN A 99 8.63 5.01 10.34
CA ASN A 99 8.91 6.37 9.88
C ASN A 99 7.93 6.88 8.81
N ALA A 100 6.65 6.53 8.92
CA ALA A 100 5.62 7.02 8.02
C ALA A 100 5.50 8.55 8.09
N GLN A 101 5.59 9.20 6.94
CA GLN A 101 5.44 10.63 6.72
C GLN A 101 4.30 10.84 5.73
N PHE A 102 3.28 11.57 6.17
CA PHE A 102 2.09 11.85 5.37
C PHE A 102 2.19 13.24 4.74
N MET A 103 1.87 13.29 3.47
CA MET A 103 1.72 14.48 2.65
C MET A 103 0.36 14.41 1.95
N THR A 104 -0.08 15.52 1.37
CA THR A 104 -1.29 15.61 0.55
C THR A 104 -1.28 14.51 -0.52
N GLY A 105 -2.14 13.50 -0.38
CA GLY A 105 -2.25 12.37 -1.30
C GLY A 105 -1.03 11.43 -1.36
N MET A 106 -0.13 11.42 -0.37
CA MET A 106 1.03 10.54 -0.37
C MET A 106 1.46 10.14 1.04
N VAL A 107 1.87 8.90 1.21
CA VAL A 107 2.59 8.44 2.41
C VAL A 107 3.95 7.88 2.01
N LYS A 108 5.02 8.34 2.67
CA LYS A 108 6.39 7.82 2.51
C LYS A 108 6.81 7.15 3.82
N PHE A 109 7.54 6.07 3.75
CA PHE A 109 8.04 5.34 4.91
C PHE A 109 9.42 4.75 4.62
N ASP A 110 10.05 4.13 5.61
CA ASP A 110 11.34 3.49 5.38
C ASP A 110 11.20 2.31 4.40
N GLY A 111 11.94 2.36 3.29
CA GLY A 111 11.88 1.33 2.25
C GLY A 111 10.76 1.51 1.21
N GLY A 112 9.88 2.52 1.31
CA GLY A 112 8.79 2.63 0.36
C GLY A 112 7.94 3.91 0.38
N ARG A 113 6.93 3.93 -0.49
CA ARG A 113 5.92 5.00 -0.59
C ARG A 113 4.63 4.51 -1.24
N VAL A 114 3.53 5.19 -0.93
CA VAL A 114 2.24 5.07 -1.61
C VAL A 114 1.79 6.46 -2.05
N GLU A 115 1.42 6.57 -3.32
CA GLU A 115 0.87 7.78 -3.94
C GLU A 115 -0.59 7.53 -4.29
N LEU A 116 -1.43 8.48 -3.89
CA LEU A 116 -2.86 8.46 -4.15
C LEU A 116 -3.20 9.35 -5.33
N SER A 117 -4.24 8.98 -6.05
CA SER A 117 -4.88 9.83 -7.06
C SER A 117 -6.21 10.37 -6.53
N SER A 118 -6.63 11.49 -7.10
CA SER A 118 -7.97 12.06 -6.97
C SER A 118 -8.95 11.54 -8.04
N SER A 119 -8.54 10.57 -8.85
CA SER A 119 -9.30 10.03 -10.01
C SER A 119 -10.02 8.72 -9.71
#